data_AF-A0A1Q3BVA1-F1
#
_entry.id   AF-A0A1Q3BVA1-F1
#
_cell.length_a   1.000
_cell.length_b   1.000
_cell.length_c   1.000
_cell.angle_alpha   90.00
_cell.angle_beta   90.00
_cell.angle_gamma   90.00
#
_symmetry.space_group_name_H-M   'P 1'
#
loop_
_entity.id
_entity.type
_entity.pdbx_description
1 polymer ?
#
loop_
_entity_poly.entity_id
_entity_poly.type
_entity_poly.pdbx_seq_one_letter_code
_entity_poly.pdbx_strand_id
1 'polypeptide(L)'
;MEENPSESEKGIWKLSVDGSSCITGSGAGLVLTSPDGWTLEYALRFKFKATNNEAEWKALIAGLTIAKHLEVQKIEASSDSQLVVGLANGEYEVQEDTMLKYLSHFQGMKSAFEVLRIVKVPRAENIRADQLSKLAMAGELEKNQIVLVDYLDRPTIFEVDVMDIDVPQEPNWMTPFVNWPRNGILPEDPVEARKLVYRANRFQF
;
A
#
# COMPACT_ATOMS: atom_id res chain seq x y z
N MET A 1 -6.73 -3.13 -37.50
CA MET A 1 -5.36 -2.85 -37.05
C MET A 1 -5.39 -3.04 -35.56
N GLU A 2 -4.91 -4.18 -35.07
CA GLU A 2 -4.68 -4.37 -33.63
C GLU A 2 -3.40 -3.59 -33.29
N GLU A 3 -3.54 -2.53 -32.50
CA GLU A 3 -2.38 -1.87 -31.91
C GLU A 3 -1.77 -2.85 -30.92
N ASN A 4 -0.57 -3.35 -31.25
CA ASN A 4 0.25 -4.05 -30.27
C ASN A 4 0.54 -3.07 -29.13
N PRO A 5 0.15 -3.37 -27.87
CA PRO A 5 0.49 -2.49 -26.76
C PRO A 5 2.01 -2.32 -26.71
N SER A 6 2.44 -1.07 -26.58
CA SER A 6 3.86 -0.74 -26.56
C SER A 6 4.58 -1.57 -25.48
N GLU A 7 5.86 -1.91 -25.66
CA GLU A 7 6.63 -2.64 -24.64
C GLU A 7 6.59 -1.97 -23.25
N SER A 8 6.28 -0.66 -23.20
CA SER A 8 6.10 0.11 -21.98
C SER A 8 4.85 -0.24 -21.17
N GLU A 9 3.83 -0.85 -21.78
CA GLU A 9 2.55 -1.24 -21.15
C GLU A 9 2.54 -2.68 -20.64
N LYS A 10 3.52 -3.50 -21.06
CA LYS A 10 3.65 -4.87 -20.58
C LYS A 10 4.02 -4.88 -19.10
N GLY A 11 3.24 -5.60 -18.30
CA GLY A 11 3.51 -5.78 -16.88
C GLY A 11 3.03 -4.66 -15.97
N ILE A 12 2.26 -3.68 -16.47
CA ILE A 12 1.66 -2.63 -15.63
C ILE A 12 0.45 -3.18 -14.88
N TRP A 13 0.46 -3.01 -13.57
CA TRP A 13 -0.69 -3.26 -12.71
C TRP A 13 -1.66 -2.08 -12.73
N LYS A 14 -2.96 -2.37 -12.62
CA LYS A 14 -4.01 -1.35 -12.56
C LYS A 14 -4.59 -1.29 -11.16
N LEU A 15 -4.62 -0.11 -10.57
CA LEU A 15 -5.21 0.14 -9.26
C LEU A 15 -6.34 1.15 -9.39
N SER A 16 -7.58 0.76 -9.10
CA SER A 16 -8.70 1.70 -8.98
C SER A 16 -8.95 2.00 -7.52
N VAL A 17 -9.03 3.27 -7.15
CA VAL A 17 -9.26 3.70 -5.76
C VAL A 17 -10.42 4.66 -5.66
N ASP A 18 -11.12 4.61 -4.53
CA ASP A 18 -12.16 5.57 -4.17
C ASP A 18 -12.23 5.77 -2.65
N GLY A 19 -12.41 7.01 -2.21
CA GLY A 19 -12.66 7.36 -0.82
C GLY A 19 -14.10 7.80 -0.60
N SER A 20 -14.69 7.41 0.53
CA SER A 20 -16.01 7.88 0.92
C SER A 20 -16.03 8.36 2.36
N SER A 21 -16.76 9.43 2.62
CA SER A 21 -17.05 9.89 3.98
C SER A 21 -18.51 10.34 4.13
N CYS A 22 -19.10 9.95 5.24
CA CYS A 22 -20.43 10.36 5.66
C CYS A 22 -20.49 10.54 7.18
N ILE A 23 -21.68 10.90 7.69
CA ILE A 23 -21.86 11.18 9.12
C ILE A 23 -21.56 9.96 10.02
N THR A 24 -21.77 8.74 9.50
CA THR A 24 -21.59 7.48 10.23
C THR A 24 -20.17 6.92 10.16
N GLY A 25 -19.31 7.49 9.30
CA GLY A 25 -17.91 7.06 9.17
C GLY A 25 -17.32 7.38 7.81
N SER A 26 -16.09 6.93 7.61
CA SER A 26 -15.39 7.04 6.34
C SER A 26 -14.66 5.74 6.01
N GLY A 27 -14.33 5.56 4.74
CA GLY A 27 -13.65 4.38 4.25
C GLY A 27 -13.08 4.56 2.85
N ALA A 28 -12.45 3.51 2.36
CA ALA A 28 -11.84 3.44 1.04
C ALA A 28 -12.18 2.13 0.36
N GLY A 29 -12.33 2.18 -0.95
CA GLY A 29 -12.50 1.03 -1.83
C GLY A 29 -11.33 0.94 -2.78
N LEU A 30 -10.82 -0.27 -3.01
CA LEU A 30 -9.65 -0.51 -3.86
C LEU A 30 -9.87 -1.74 -4.72
N VAL A 31 -9.45 -1.67 -5.98
CA VAL A 31 -9.37 -2.81 -6.89
C VAL A 31 -7.99 -2.83 -7.51
N LEU A 32 -7.18 -3.83 -7.18
CA LEU A 32 -5.85 -4.03 -7.74
C LEU A 32 -5.89 -5.20 -8.72
N THR A 33 -5.55 -4.93 -9.98
CA THR A 33 -5.57 -5.90 -11.08
C THR A 33 -4.16 -6.10 -11.61
N SER A 34 -3.73 -7.35 -11.70
CA SER A 34 -2.44 -7.70 -12.25
C SER A 34 -2.45 -7.70 -13.78
N PRO A 35 -1.25 -7.71 -14.41
CA PRO A 35 -1.12 -7.83 -15.86
C PRO A 35 -1.75 -9.12 -16.41
N ASP A 36 -1.77 -10.19 -15.61
CA ASP A 36 -2.32 -11.50 -15.97
C ASP A 36 -3.85 -11.59 -15.73
N GLY A 37 -4.47 -10.51 -15.26
CA GLY A 37 -5.92 -10.38 -15.12
C GLY A 37 -6.49 -10.87 -13.79
N TRP A 38 -5.66 -11.27 -12.82
CA TRP A 38 -6.16 -11.53 -11.47
C TRP A 38 -6.48 -10.21 -10.75
N THR A 39 -7.53 -10.22 -9.95
CA THR A 39 -8.04 -9.03 -9.24
C THR A 39 -8.11 -9.25 -7.74
N LEU A 40 -7.74 -8.24 -6.98
CA LEU A 40 -7.86 -8.19 -5.52
C LEU A 40 -8.65 -6.95 -5.12
N GLU A 41 -9.65 -7.14 -4.27
CA GLU A 41 -10.60 -6.11 -3.90
C GLU A 41 -10.58 -5.87 -2.38
N TYR A 42 -10.55 -4.59 -1.98
CA TYR A 42 -10.54 -4.17 -0.58
C TYR A 42 -11.62 -3.14 -0.30
N ALA A 43 -12.20 -3.24 0.90
CA ALA A 43 -13.05 -2.23 1.49
C ALA A 43 -12.49 -1.90 2.88
N LEU A 44 -11.84 -0.76 3.01
CA LEU A 44 -11.14 -0.34 4.23
C LEU A 44 -11.98 0.63 5.02
N ARG A 45 -12.27 0.31 6.29
CA ARG A 45 -13.00 1.22 7.18
C ARG A 45 -12.03 2.05 8.00
N PHE A 46 -12.20 3.37 7.99
CA PHE A 46 -11.43 4.25 8.85
C PHE A 46 -12.11 4.35 10.22
N LYS A 47 -11.35 4.08 11.30
CA LYS A 47 -11.85 4.24 12.68
C LYS A 47 -11.83 5.70 13.17
N PHE A 48 -11.49 6.64 12.31
CA PHE A 48 -11.45 8.07 12.55
C PHE A 48 -12.30 8.79 11.51
N LYS A 49 -12.81 9.98 11.85
CA LYS A 49 -13.49 10.83 10.87
C LYS A 49 -12.48 11.37 9.86
N ALA A 50 -12.87 11.37 8.59
CA ALA A 50 -12.12 12.00 7.50
C ALA A 50 -13.10 12.85 6.68
N THR A 51 -12.65 13.93 6.05
CA THR A 51 -13.44 14.56 4.97
C THR A 51 -13.45 13.68 3.72
N ASN A 52 -14.29 13.99 2.73
CA ASN A 52 -14.26 13.27 1.45
C ASN A 52 -12.87 13.33 0.80
N ASN A 53 -12.27 14.51 0.71
CA ASN A 53 -10.93 14.68 0.12
C ASN A 53 -9.85 13.89 0.89
N GLU A 54 -9.92 13.88 2.21
CA GLU A 54 -9.02 13.06 3.03
C GLU A 54 -9.24 11.57 2.81
N ALA A 55 -10.50 11.13 2.64
CA ALA A 55 -10.80 9.74 2.36
C ALA A 55 -10.25 9.29 1.00
N GLU A 56 -10.35 10.14 -0.02
CA GLU A 56 -9.79 9.88 -1.37
C GLU A 56 -8.27 9.76 -1.33
N TRP A 57 -7.58 10.69 -0.64
CA TRP A 57 -6.13 10.60 -0.45
C TRP A 57 -5.71 9.34 0.31
N LYS A 58 -6.44 8.98 1.37
CA LYS A 58 -6.19 7.76 2.12
C LYS A 58 -6.43 6.51 1.29
N ALA A 59 -7.43 6.51 0.41
CA ALA A 59 -7.69 5.41 -0.51
C ALA A 59 -6.48 5.22 -1.45
N LEU A 60 -6.00 6.30 -2.08
CA LEU A 60 -4.82 6.25 -2.95
C LEU A 60 -3.59 5.74 -2.18
N ILE A 61 -3.30 6.31 -1.02
CA ILE A 61 -2.13 5.92 -0.21
C ILE A 61 -2.24 4.46 0.24
N ALA A 62 -3.42 4.01 0.69
CA ALA A 62 -3.62 2.63 1.10
C ALA A 62 -3.44 1.65 -0.07
N GLY A 63 -4.01 1.96 -1.24
CA GLY A 63 -3.85 1.15 -2.45
C GLY A 63 -2.38 1.04 -2.89
N LEU A 64 -1.64 2.15 -2.91
CA LEU A 64 -0.21 2.16 -3.21
C LEU A 64 0.61 1.44 -2.14
N THR A 65 0.21 1.53 -0.87
CA THR A 65 0.87 0.81 0.21
C THR A 65 0.72 -0.70 0.01
N ILE A 66 -0.48 -1.18 -0.31
CA ILE A 66 -0.73 -2.60 -0.60
C ILE A 66 0.10 -3.03 -1.82
N ALA A 67 0.10 -2.25 -2.90
CA ALA A 67 0.90 -2.56 -4.08
C ALA A 67 2.40 -2.65 -3.78
N LYS A 68 2.93 -1.76 -2.93
CA LYS A 68 4.33 -1.82 -2.46
C LYS A 68 4.61 -3.11 -1.69
N HIS A 69 3.70 -3.53 -0.79
CA HIS A 69 3.87 -4.79 -0.04
C HIS A 69 3.80 -6.04 -0.93
N LEU A 70 3.13 -5.94 -2.09
CA LEU A 70 3.09 -6.97 -3.12
C LEU A 70 4.26 -6.86 -4.12
N GLU A 71 5.26 -6.02 -3.82
CA GLU A 71 6.46 -5.82 -4.63
C GLU A 71 6.18 -5.38 -6.08
N VAL A 72 5.02 -4.74 -6.31
CA VAL A 72 4.64 -4.20 -7.63
C VAL A 72 5.60 -3.09 -8.04
N GLN A 73 6.28 -3.27 -9.16
CA GLN A 73 7.23 -2.28 -9.68
C GLN A 73 6.58 -1.24 -10.62
N LYS A 74 5.56 -1.65 -11.38
CA LYS A 74 4.91 -0.81 -12.41
C LYS A 74 3.41 -0.77 -12.18
N ILE A 75 2.87 0.42 -11.94
CA ILE A 75 1.47 0.60 -11.58
C ILE A 75 0.87 1.88 -12.19
N GLU A 76 -0.38 1.76 -12.61
CA GLU A 76 -1.25 2.87 -12.97
C GLU A 76 -2.42 2.92 -11.98
N ALA A 77 -2.48 3.98 -11.19
CA ALA A 77 -3.55 4.21 -10.23
C ALA A 77 -4.59 5.18 -10.80
N SER A 78 -5.84 4.76 -10.81
CA SER A 78 -6.99 5.51 -11.30
C SER A 78 -7.85 5.99 -10.14
N SER A 79 -8.26 7.25 -10.19
CA SER A 79 -9.24 7.86 -9.29
C SER A 79 -10.11 8.83 -10.09
N ASP A 80 -11.34 9.06 -9.64
CA ASP A 80 -12.23 10.09 -10.20
C ASP A 80 -12.15 11.42 -9.43
N SER A 81 -11.42 11.45 -8.31
CA SER A 81 -11.19 12.64 -7.52
C SER A 81 -10.25 13.60 -8.25
N GLN A 82 -10.84 14.64 -8.84
CA GLN A 82 -10.09 15.67 -9.58
C GLN A 82 -9.00 16.32 -8.73
N LEU A 83 -9.28 16.59 -7.44
CA LEU A 83 -8.32 17.21 -6.53
C LEU A 83 -7.12 16.30 -6.27
N VAL A 84 -7.36 15.01 -5.98
CA VAL A 84 -6.27 14.06 -5.69
C VAL A 84 -5.39 13.87 -6.91
N VAL A 85 -5.99 13.62 -8.08
CA VAL A 85 -5.22 13.42 -9.32
C VAL A 85 -4.45 14.68 -9.71
N GLY A 86 -5.09 15.85 -9.67
CA GLY A 86 -4.44 17.12 -10.04
C GLY A 86 -3.27 17.46 -9.12
N LEU A 87 -3.41 17.30 -7.80
CA LEU A 87 -2.30 17.52 -6.87
C LEU A 87 -1.19 16.46 -7.01
N ALA A 88 -1.54 15.18 -7.21
CA ALA A 88 -0.57 14.10 -7.37
C ALA A 88 0.31 14.28 -8.63
N ASN A 89 -0.29 14.80 -9.70
CA ASN A 89 0.38 15.12 -10.97
C ASN A 89 1.06 16.50 -10.97
N GLY A 90 0.89 17.30 -9.91
CA GLY A 90 1.47 18.65 -9.81
C GLY A 90 0.77 19.69 -10.69
N GLU A 91 -0.47 19.41 -11.10
CA GLU A 91 -1.31 20.32 -11.90
C GLU A 91 -1.94 21.42 -11.04
N TYR A 92 -2.08 21.18 -9.73
CA TYR A 92 -2.69 22.09 -8.76
C TYR A 92 -1.72 22.49 -7.66
N GLU A 93 -1.87 23.72 -7.17
CA GLU A 93 -1.19 24.21 -5.97
C GLU A 93 -1.94 23.80 -4.70
N VAL A 94 -1.18 23.39 -3.68
CA VAL A 94 -1.74 22.98 -2.40
C VAL A 94 -1.91 24.19 -1.48
N GLN A 95 -3.13 24.44 -1.00
CA GLN A 95 -3.41 25.57 -0.09
C GLN A 95 -3.54 25.15 1.38
N GLU A 96 -3.89 23.89 1.65
CA GLU A 96 -4.16 23.40 3.00
C GLU A 96 -2.97 22.59 3.53
N ASP A 97 -2.53 22.87 4.77
CA ASP A 97 -1.44 22.14 5.45
C ASP A 97 -1.68 20.62 5.50
N THR A 98 -2.94 20.20 5.63
CA THR A 98 -3.29 18.77 5.65
C THR A 98 -3.09 18.13 4.28
N MET A 99 -3.45 18.80 3.20
CA MET A 99 -3.23 18.31 1.83
C MET A 99 -1.75 18.25 1.50
N LEU A 100 -0.95 19.19 2.03
CA LEU A 100 0.51 19.16 1.88
C LEU A 100 1.11 17.90 2.50
N LYS A 101 0.60 17.45 3.67
CA LYS A 101 1.06 16.20 4.30
C LYS A 101 0.76 14.97 3.44
N TYR A 102 -0.45 14.88 2.87
CA TYR A 102 -0.79 13.78 1.96
C TYR A 102 0.07 13.79 0.70
N LEU A 103 0.26 14.96 0.10
CA LEU A 103 1.11 15.09 -1.08
C LEU A 103 2.55 14.70 -0.76
N SER A 104 3.14 15.19 0.32
CA SER A 104 4.50 14.83 0.75
C SER A 104 4.65 13.33 0.98
N HIS A 105 3.71 12.70 1.68
CA HIS A 105 3.71 11.25 1.88
C HIS A 105 3.64 10.50 0.54
N PHE A 106 2.73 10.90 -0.35
CA PHE A 106 2.62 10.32 -1.69
C PHE A 106 3.91 10.49 -2.52
N GLN A 107 4.54 11.67 -2.49
CA GLN A 107 5.82 11.90 -3.19
C GLN A 107 6.93 10.98 -2.65
N GLY A 108 6.98 10.76 -1.34
CA GLY A 108 7.91 9.81 -0.71
C GLY A 108 7.68 8.35 -1.15
N MET A 109 6.45 7.98 -1.49
CA MET A 109 6.13 6.63 -2.00
C MET A 109 6.55 6.41 -3.46
N LYS A 110 6.73 7.47 -4.26
CA LYS A 110 7.04 7.34 -5.70
C LYS A 110 8.33 6.54 -5.94
N SER A 111 9.32 6.65 -5.05
CA SER A 111 10.59 5.93 -5.15
C SER A 111 10.47 4.41 -5.02
N ALA A 112 9.34 3.90 -4.51
CA ALA A 112 9.09 2.47 -4.39
C ALA A 112 8.66 1.81 -5.71
N PHE A 113 8.36 2.59 -6.75
CA PHE A 113 7.88 2.10 -8.04
C PHE A 113 8.81 2.55 -9.17
N GLU A 114 9.16 1.64 -10.08
CA GLU A 114 9.83 1.99 -11.34
C GLU A 114 8.92 2.87 -12.22
N VAL A 115 7.63 2.54 -12.25
CA VAL A 115 6.61 3.28 -12.99
C VAL A 115 5.40 3.47 -12.09
N LEU A 116 5.06 4.72 -11.81
CA LEU A 116 3.82 5.09 -11.11
C LEU A 116 3.12 6.18 -11.92
N ARG A 117 1.92 5.87 -12.42
CA ARG A 117 1.05 6.81 -13.13
C ARG A 117 -0.22 7.05 -12.33
N ILE A 118 -0.64 8.31 -12.22
CA ILE A 118 -1.93 8.66 -11.61
C ILE A 118 -2.84 9.20 -12.72
N VAL A 119 -3.96 8.53 -12.93
CA VAL A 119 -4.87 8.80 -14.05
C VAL A 119 -6.24 9.18 -13.51
N LYS A 120 -6.82 10.24 -14.09
CA LYS A 120 -8.20 10.60 -13.81
C LYS A 120 -9.14 9.76 -14.66
N VAL A 121 -10.14 9.15 -14.04
CA VAL A 121 -11.22 8.44 -14.74
C VAL A 121 -12.58 9.03 -14.40
N PRO A 122 -13.60 8.91 -15.27
CA PRO A 122 -14.97 9.25 -14.92
C PRO A 122 -15.50 8.35 -13.79
N ARG A 123 -16.39 8.88 -12.93
CA ARG A 123 -17.06 8.09 -11.86
C ARG A 123 -17.74 6.82 -12.39
N ALA A 124 -18.28 6.88 -13.61
CA ALA A 124 -18.93 5.76 -14.27
C ALA A 124 -17.98 4.59 -14.61
N GLU A 125 -16.67 4.84 -14.67
CA GLU A 125 -15.64 3.82 -14.90
C GLU A 125 -15.01 3.33 -13.58
N ASN A 126 -15.20 4.07 -12.48
CA ASN A 126 -14.67 3.75 -11.15
C ASN A 126 -15.72 3.12 -10.20
N ILE A 127 -16.80 2.56 -10.76
CA ILE A 127 -17.98 2.08 -10.00
C ILE A 127 -17.58 1.04 -8.93
N ARG A 128 -16.63 0.15 -9.23
CA ARG A 128 -16.29 -0.94 -8.31
C ARG A 128 -15.59 -0.42 -7.05
N ALA A 129 -14.64 0.50 -7.19
CA ALA A 129 -13.99 1.14 -6.05
C ALA A 129 -15.01 1.98 -5.25
N ASP A 130 -15.92 2.70 -5.90
CA ASP A 130 -17.03 3.43 -5.26
C ASP A 130 -17.95 2.53 -4.43
N GLN A 131 -18.30 1.35 -4.96
CA GLN A 131 -19.10 0.39 -4.20
C GLN A 131 -18.35 -0.09 -2.97
N LEU A 132 -17.05 -0.42 -3.10
CA LEU A 132 -16.22 -0.91 -2.01
C LEU A 132 -16.03 0.16 -0.91
N SER A 133 -15.84 1.43 -1.28
CA SER A 133 -15.68 2.54 -0.32
C SER A 133 -16.96 2.75 0.51
N LYS A 134 -18.12 2.62 -0.13
CA LYS A 134 -19.44 2.66 0.53
C LYS A 134 -19.70 1.42 1.39
N LEU A 135 -19.32 0.24 0.90
CA LEU A 135 -19.43 -1.02 1.65
C LEU A 135 -18.65 -0.94 2.95
N ALA A 136 -17.43 -0.38 2.95
CA ALA A 136 -16.63 -0.20 4.16
C ALA A 136 -17.33 0.59 5.28
N MET A 137 -18.32 1.42 4.94
CA MET A 137 -19.10 2.19 5.91
C MET A 137 -20.36 1.45 6.42
N ALA A 138 -20.81 0.40 5.73
CA ALA A 138 -21.93 -0.42 6.18
C ALA A 138 -21.54 -1.20 7.44
N GLY A 139 -22.35 -1.12 8.49
CA GLY A 139 -22.04 -1.62 9.83
C GLY A 139 -21.89 -3.14 9.95
N GLU A 140 -22.30 -3.91 8.95
CA GLU A 140 -22.29 -5.37 8.93
C GLU A 140 -21.71 -5.89 7.61
N LEU A 141 -20.38 -5.98 7.53
CA LEU A 141 -19.74 -6.88 6.58
C LEU A 141 -19.39 -8.15 7.34
N GLU A 142 -20.29 -9.14 7.27
CA GLU A 142 -19.97 -10.49 7.70
C GLU A 142 -18.73 -10.99 6.94
N LYS A 143 -17.86 -11.74 7.64
CA LYS A 143 -16.53 -12.23 7.22
C LYS A 143 -16.51 -13.11 5.95
N ASN A 144 -17.57 -13.13 5.15
CA ASN A 144 -17.81 -14.07 4.05
C ASN A 144 -17.84 -13.44 2.65
N GLN A 145 -17.44 -12.17 2.50
CA GLN A 145 -17.12 -11.61 1.18
C GLN A 145 -15.60 -11.58 1.01
N ILE A 146 -15.13 -11.99 -0.18
CA ILE A 146 -13.70 -12.08 -0.60
C ILE A 146 -12.98 -10.70 -0.52
N VAL A 147 -13.70 -9.66 -0.11
CA VAL A 147 -13.21 -8.32 0.15
C VAL A 147 -12.52 -8.29 1.52
N LEU A 148 -11.21 -8.08 1.53
CA LEU A 148 -10.48 -7.93 2.79
C LEU A 148 -10.89 -6.59 3.43
N VAL A 149 -11.62 -6.69 4.54
CA VAL A 149 -11.97 -5.53 5.37
C VAL A 149 -10.90 -5.37 6.44
N ASP A 150 -10.03 -4.39 6.24
CA ASP A 150 -9.03 -4.00 7.22
C ASP A 150 -9.40 -2.67 7.87
N TYR A 151 -9.01 -2.53 9.13
CA TYR A 151 -9.32 -1.36 9.95
C TYR A 151 -8.06 -0.51 10.11
N LEU A 152 -8.10 0.69 9.55
CA LEU A 152 -7.05 1.68 9.80
C LEU A 152 -7.36 2.42 11.10
N ASP A 153 -6.67 2.01 12.17
CA ASP A 153 -6.80 2.55 13.52
C ASP A 153 -6.25 3.97 13.66
N ARG A 154 -5.32 4.36 12.79
CA ARG A 154 -4.65 5.67 12.80
C ARG A 154 -4.50 6.21 11.37
N PRO A 155 -4.57 7.54 11.16
CA PRO A 155 -4.27 8.14 9.87
C PRO A 155 -2.82 7.83 9.47
N THR A 156 -2.59 7.33 8.26
CA THR A 156 -1.25 7.00 7.71
C THR A 156 -0.27 8.19 7.76
N ILE A 157 -0.79 9.43 7.79
CA ILE A 157 -0.01 10.67 7.85
C ILE A 157 0.51 11.06 9.25
N PHE A 158 0.23 10.26 10.28
CA PHE A 158 0.94 10.36 11.56
C PHE A 158 2.05 9.31 11.56
N GLU A 159 3.21 9.65 11.02
CA GLU A 159 4.41 8.82 11.16
C GLU A 159 4.73 8.65 12.64
N VAL A 160 4.81 7.39 13.10
CA VAL A 160 5.79 7.06 14.14
C VAL A 160 7.09 6.97 13.38
N ASP A 161 8.07 7.74 13.84
CA ASP A 161 9.48 7.62 13.49
C ASP A 161 9.96 6.20 13.90
N VAL A 162 9.60 5.20 13.10
CA VAL A 162 10.14 3.85 13.26
C VAL A 162 11.49 3.92 12.58
N MET A 163 12.51 4.24 13.38
CA MET A 163 13.89 4.05 12.96
C MET A 163 14.01 2.62 12.43
N ASP A 164 14.29 2.49 11.13
CA ASP A 164 14.84 1.26 10.60
C ASP A 164 16.03 0.90 11.49
N ILE A 165 16.06 -0.31 12.02
CA ILE A 165 17.24 -0.81 12.71
C ILE A 165 18.29 -0.94 11.62
N ASP A 166 19.17 0.06 11.50
CA ASP A 166 20.33 0.01 10.63
C ASP A 166 20.99 -1.35 10.81
N VAL A 167 21.18 -2.07 9.70
CA VAL A 167 22.03 -3.26 9.70
C VAL A 167 23.38 -2.79 10.23
N PRO A 168 23.84 -3.28 11.39
CA PRO A 168 25.07 -2.81 11.99
C PRO A 168 26.21 -2.93 10.98
N GLN A 169 26.87 -1.80 10.67
CA GLN A 169 28.03 -1.75 9.77
C GLN A 169 29.19 -2.63 10.29
N GLU A 170 29.17 -2.95 11.60
CA GLU A 170 30.10 -3.86 12.25
C GLU A 170 29.40 -5.16 12.66
N PRO A 171 30.06 -6.32 12.52
CA PRO A 171 29.54 -7.59 13.01
C PRO A 171 29.24 -7.48 14.51
N ASN A 172 27.97 -7.60 14.88
CA ASN A 172 27.55 -7.58 16.26
C ASN A 172 27.03 -8.97 16.67
N TRP A 173 26.62 -9.09 17.93
CA TRP A 173 26.14 -10.36 18.49
C TRP A 173 24.94 -10.95 17.74
N MET A 174 24.19 -10.18 16.95
CA MET A 174 23.05 -10.63 16.14
C MET A 174 23.46 -11.14 14.75
N THR A 175 24.63 -10.74 14.23
CA THR A 175 25.09 -11.11 12.88
C THR A 175 25.05 -12.61 12.61
N PRO A 176 25.44 -13.52 13.53
CA PRO A 176 25.34 -14.96 13.32
C PRO A 176 23.89 -15.46 13.20
N PHE A 177 22.97 -14.86 13.96
CA PHE A 177 21.55 -15.25 13.99
C PHE A 177 20.80 -14.82 12.72
N VAL A 178 21.28 -13.77 12.04
CA VAL A 178 20.71 -13.30 10.77
C VAL A 178 21.34 -14.05 9.58
N ASN A 179 22.66 -14.27 9.61
CA ASN A 179 23.38 -14.90 8.49
C ASN A 179 23.08 -16.38 8.31
N TRP A 180 22.84 -17.14 9.38
CA TRP A 180 22.59 -18.58 9.23
C TRP A 180 21.26 -18.89 8.52
N PRO A 181 20.10 -18.30 8.88
CA PRO A 181 18.85 -18.52 8.16
C PRO A 181 18.84 -17.94 6.75
N ARG A 182 19.51 -16.80 6.53
CA ARG A 182 19.50 -16.11 5.22
C ARG A 182 20.53 -16.66 4.23
N ASN A 183 21.75 -16.92 4.70
CA ASN A 183 22.92 -17.18 3.85
C ASN A 183 23.54 -18.58 4.10
N GLY A 184 23.05 -19.34 5.09
CA GLY A 184 23.58 -20.67 5.43
C GLY A 184 24.96 -20.65 6.09
N ILE A 185 25.45 -19.47 6.52
CA ILE A 185 26.79 -19.29 7.08
C ILE A 185 26.77 -19.55 8.59
N LEU A 186 27.61 -20.47 9.07
CA LEU A 186 27.81 -20.77 10.50
C LEU A 186 29.03 -20.03 11.07
N PRO A 187 29.05 -19.73 12.38
CA PRO A 187 30.26 -19.28 13.08
C PRO A 187 31.42 -20.27 12.92
N GLU A 188 32.65 -19.76 12.84
CA GLU A 188 33.86 -20.59 12.76
C GLU A 188 34.10 -21.39 14.05
N ASP A 189 33.70 -20.85 15.22
CA ASP A 189 33.79 -21.58 16.49
C ASP A 189 32.74 -22.71 16.54
N PRO A 190 33.17 -23.99 16.61
CA PRO A 190 32.26 -25.14 16.67
C PRO A 190 31.30 -25.13 17.86
N VAL A 191 31.67 -24.46 18.96
CA VAL A 191 30.83 -24.37 20.17
C VAL A 191 29.70 -23.35 19.95
N GLU A 192 29.99 -22.20 19.35
CA GLU A 192 28.98 -21.19 19.01
C GLU A 192 28.07 -21.66 17.87
N ALA A 193 28.60 -22.36 16.87
CA ALA A 193 27.79 -22.97 15.82
C ALA A 193 26.75 -23.97 16.38
N ARG A 194 27.15 -24.80 17.35
CA ARG A 194 26.24 -25.74 18.02
C ARG A 194 25.17 -25.04 18.85
N LYS A 195 25.52 -23.98 19.59
CA LYS A 195 24.55 -23.18 20.36
C LYS A 195 23.54 -22.49 19.44
N LEU A 196 24.00 -21.97 18.29
CA LEU A 196 23.17 -21.31 17.29
C LEU A 196 22.12 -22.26 16.71
N VAL A 197 22.56 -23.42 16.21
CA VAL A 197 21.68 -24.45 15.65
C VAL A 197 20.67 -24.95 16.70
N TYR A 198 21.13 -25.20 17.93
CA TYR A 198 20.26 -25.65 19.01
C TYR A 198 19.18 -24.62 19.38
N ARG A 199 19.54 -23.34 19.43
CA ARG A 199 18.58 -22.26 19.72
C ARG A 199 17.59 -22.06 18.59
N ALA A 200 18.02 -22.17 17.35
CA ALA A 200 17.14 -21.90 16.21
C ALA A 200 16.19 -23.05 15.88
N ASN A 201 16.58 -24.30 16.13
CA ASN A 201 15.65 -25.45 16.09
C ASN A 201 14.52 -25.36 17.13
N ARG A 202 14.63 -24.45 18.10
CA ARG A 202 13.58 -24.19 19.11
C ARG A 202 12.46 -23.28 18.60
N PHE A 203 12.63 -22.67 17.42
CA PHE A 203 11.70 -21.70 16.82
C PHE A 203 11.22 -22.10 15.41
N GLN A 204 11.40 -23.36 15.00
CA GLN A 204 10.79 -23.88 13.78
C GLN A 204 9.32 -24.25 14.06
N PHE A 205 8.40 -23.69 13.27
CA PHE A 205 7.02 -24.18 13.11
C PHE A 205 7.01 -25.38 12.16
#